data_AF-A0A2G0WAT0-F1
#
_entry.id   AF-A0A2G0WAT0-F1
#
_cell.length_a   1.000
_cell.length_b   1.000
_cell.length_c   1.000
_cell.angle_alpha   90.00
_cell.angle_beta   90.00
_cell.angle_gamma   90.00
#
_symmetry.space_group_name_H-M   'P 1'
#
loop_
_entity.id
_entity.type
_entity.pdbx_description
1 polymer ?
#
loop_
_entity_poly.entity_id
_entity_poly.type
_entity_poly.pdbx_seq_one_letter_code
_entity_poly.pdbx_strand_id
1 'polypeptide(L)' 'MPETTPQIPFLANHALTQEQALTHASELLRCAMATAYECGDSLTGSKRDLAFSVVHLVEMANAMVERSLR' A
#
# COMPACT_ATOMS: atom_id res chain seq x y z
N MET A 1 14.63 29.90 -1.65
CA MET A 1 13.34 29.25 -1.94
C MET A 1 13.50 27.79 -1.57
N PRO A 2 12.60 27.14 -0.83
CA PRO A 2 12.76 25.71 -0.57
C PRO A 2 12.53 24.97 -1.90
N GLU A 3 13.51 24.19 -2.32
CA GLU A 3 13.39 23.33 -3.49
C GLU A 3 12.36 22.25 -3.18
N THR A 4 11.15 22.37 -3.71
CA THR A 4 10.17 21.28 -3.72
C THR A 4 10.63 20.27 -4.76
N THR A 5 11.50 19.35 -4.33
CA THR A 5 11.82 18.15 -5.10
C THR A 5 10.49 17.49 -5.46
N PRO A 6 10.21 17.19 -6.75
CA PRO A 6 8.96 16.56 -7.12
C PRO A 6 8.86 15.22 -6.38
N GLN A 7 7.95 15.16 -5.41
CA GLN A 7 7.60 13.94 -4.69
C GLN A 7 6.85 13.06 -5.67
N ILE A 8 7.58 12.24 -6.43
CA ILE A 8 6.97 11.26 -7.31
C ILE A 8 6.37 10.19 -6.40
N PRO A 9 5.04 10.04 -6.34
CA PRO A 9 4.41 9.05 -5.48
C PRO A 9 4.94 7.68 -5.90
N PHE A 10 5.31 6.85 -4.92
CA PHE A 10 5.71 5.46 -5.11
C PHE A 10 7.11 5.19 -5.70
N LEU A 11 7.97 6.20 -5.88
CA LEU A 11 9.38 5.95 -6.19
C LEU A 11 10.17 5.69 -4.90
N ALA A 12 10.62 4.45 -4.70
CA ALA A 12 11.63 4.11 -3.69
C ALA A 12 13.00 4.66 -4.14
N ASN A 13 13.16 5.98 -4.10
CA ASN A 13 14.44 6.64 -4.36
C ASN A 13 15.26 6.68 -3.05
N HIS A 14 16.58 6.52 -3.15
CA HIS A 14 17.51 6.64 -2.03
C HIS A 14 17.48 8.01 -1.33
N ALA A 15 16.81 9.01 -1.93
CA ALA A 15 16.61 10.33 -1.35
C ALA A 15 15.48 10.40 -0.31
N LEU A 16 14.63 9.38 -0.18
CA LEU A 16 13.57 9.37 0.83
C LEU A 16 14.13 9.01 2.21
N THR A 17 13.66 9.69 3.25
CA THR A 17 13.87 9.20 4.60
C THR A 17 13.14 7.86 4.80
N GLN A 18 13.57 7.07 5.78
CA GLN A 18 12.89 5.82 6.12
C GLN A 18 11.41 6.04 6.44
N GLU A 19 11.08 7.12 7.16
CA GLU A 19 9.71 7.50 7.49
C GLU A 19 8.88 7.83 6.23
N GLN A 20 9.44 8.60 5.30
CA GLN A 20 8.77 8.92 4.03
C GLN A 20 8.56 7.67 3.17
N ALA A 21 9.56 6.79 3.10
CA ALA A 21 9.45 5.53 2.37
C ALA A 21 8.37 4.61 2.95
N LEU A 22 8.31 4.50 4.29
CA LEU A 22 7.26 3.72 4.98
C LEU A 22 5.88 4.35 4.83
N THR A 23 5.77 5.68 4.84
CA THR A 23 4.51 6.39 4.57
C THR A 23 4.01 6.11 3.16
N HIS A 24 4.87 6.23 2.13
CA HIS A 24 4.51 5.89 0.76
C HIS A 24 4.15 4.41 0.60
N ALA A 25 4.83 3.51 1.31
CA ALA A 25 4.49 2.09 1.31
C ALA A 25 3.09 1.85 1.89
N SER A 26 2.73 2.51 2.99
CA SER A 26 1.38 2.42 3.58
C SER A 26 0.30 2.92 2.61
N GLU A 27 0.54 4.05 1.94
CA GLU A 27 -0.38 4.56 0.91
C GLU A 27 -0.54 3.60 -0.26
N LEU A 28 0.56 2.99 -0.73
CA LEU A 28 0.53 2.00 -1.79
C LEU A 28 -0.26 0.75 -1.39
N LEU A 29 -0.06 0.27 -0.16
CA LEU A 29 -0.81 -0.87 0.39
C LEU A 29 -2.30 -0.54 0.49
N ARG A 30 -2.67 0.67 0.91
CA ARG A 30 -4.07 1.11 0.92
C ARG A 30 -4.69 1.11 -0.48
N CYS A 31 -3.95 1.58 -1.49
CA CYS A 31 -4.41 1.51 -2.89
C CYS A 31 -4.57 0.06 -3.36
N ALA A 32 -3.60 -0.81 -3.10
CA ALA A 32 -3.66 -2.23 -3.47
C ALA A 32 -4.88 -2.94 -2.85
N MET A 33 -5.18 -2.62 -1.58
CA MET A 33 -6.33 -3.15 -0.88
C MET A 33 -7.65 -2.71 -1.54
N ALA A 34 -7.79 -1.42 -1.85
CA ALA A 34 -8.97 -0.90 -2.54
C ALA A 34 -9.18 -1.56 -3.91
N THR A 35 -8.10 -1.73 -4.69
CA THR A 35 -8.16 -2.45 -5.97
C THR A 35 -8.57 -3.92 -5.79
N ALA A 36 -8.04 -4.62 -4.78
CA ALA A 36 -8.40 -6.01 -4.51
C ALA A 36 -9.86 -6.15 -4.07
N TYR A 37 -10.37 -5.22 -3.25
CA TYR A 37 -11.78 -5.16 -2.87
C TYR A 37 -12.67 -4.94 -4.10
N GLU A 38 -12.37 -3.95 -4.94
CA GLU A 38 -13.15 -3.65 -6.14
C GLU A 38 -13.12 -4.82 -7.14
N CYS A 39 -11.97 -5.47 -7.31
CA CYS A 39 -11.88 -6.70 -8.09
C CYS A 39 -12.75 -7.81 -7.51
N GLY A 40 -12.73 -7.99 -6.18
CA GLY A 40 -13.52 -9.01 -5.47
C GLY A 40 -15.03 -8.79 -5.55
N ASP A 41 -15.49 -7.54 -5.60
CA ASP A 41 -16.92 -7.19 -5.58
C ASP A 41 -17.69 -7.74 -6.79
N SER A 42 -17.03 -7.78 -7.96
CA SER A 42 -17.58 -8.35 -9.20
C SER A 42 -17.43 -9.88 -9.34
N LEU A 43 -16.72 -10.52 -8.40
CA LEU A 43 -16.39 -11.94 -8.45
C LEU A 43 -17.25 -12.78 -7.50
N THR A 44 -17.34 -14.09 -7.76
CA THR A 44 -18.04 -15.06 -6.90
C THR A 44 -17.23 -16.34 -6.75
N GLY A 45 -17.57 -17.13 -5.72
CA GLY A 45 -16.89 -18.39 -5.39
C GLY A 45 -15.39 -18.19 -5.11
N SER A 46 -14.58 -19.18 -5.52
CA SER A 46 -13.14 -19.24 -5.19
C SER A 46 -12.33 -18.04 -5.70
N LYS A 47 -12.77 -17.37 -6.78
CA LYS A 47 -12.10 -16.15 -7.28
C LYS A 47 -12.29 -14.97 -6.34
N ARG A 48 -13.49 -14.85 -5.75
CA ARG A 48 -13.75 -13.84 -4.71
C ARG A 48 -12.92 -14.15 -3.48
N ASP A 49 -12.89 -15.41 -3.05
CA ASP A 49 -12.10 -15.82 -1.88
C ASP A 49 -10.60 -15.51 -2.07
N LEU A 50 -10.07 -15.69 -3.28
CA LEU A 50 -8.70 -15.30 -3.61
C LEU A 50 -8.49 -13.78 -3.54
N ALA A 51 -9.41 -12.97 -4.09
CA ALA A 51 -9.30 -11.50 -4.03
C ALA A 51 -9.33 -10.98 -2.58
N PHE A 52 -10.21 -11.52 -1.75
CA PHE A 52 -10.26 -11.19 -0.32
C PHE A 52 -9.05 -11.73 0.46
N SER A 53 -8.45 -12.85 0.03
CA SER A 53 -7.18 -13.30 0.59
C SER A 53 -6.06 -12.28 0.34
N VAL A 54 -6.02 -11.64 -0.84
CA VAL A 54 -5.07 -10.55 -1.12
C VAL A 54 -5.31 -9.35 -0.20
N VAL A 55 -6.56 -8.95 0.02
CA VAL A 55 -6.90 -7.90 1.00
C VAL A 55 -6.29 -8.21 2.37
N HIS A 56 -6.50 -9.43 2.87
CA HIS A 56 -5.98 -9.83 4.17
C HIS A 56 -4.43 -9.79 4.23
N LEU A 57 -3.75 -10.25 3.18
CA LEU A 57 -2.29 -10.17 3.07
C LEU A 57 -1.80 -8.72 3.09
N VAL A 58 -2.50 -7.82 2.40
CA VAL A 58 -2.17 -6.39 2.34
C VAL A 58 -2.40 -5.70 3.69
N GLU A 59 -3.48 -6.04 4.41
CA GLU A 59 -3.72 -5.53 5.78
C GLU A 59 -2.60 -5.93 6.73
N MET A 60 -2.16 -7.19 6.69
CA MET A 60 -1.04 -7.66 7.51
C MET A 60 0.27 -6.93 7.18
N ALA A 61 0.56 -6.74 5.88
CA ALA A 61 1.73 -5.98 5.46
C ALA A 61 1.67 -4.52 5.95
N ASN A 62 0.50 -3.88 5.87
CA ASN A 62 0.34 -2.49 6.33
C ASN A 62 0.53 -2.38 7.85
N ALA A 63 0.03 -3.34 8.63
CA ALA A 63 0.27 -3.37 10.08
C ALA A 63 1.77 -3.48 10.42
N MET A 64 2.57 -4.19 9.63
CA MET A 64 4.03 -4.25 9.80
C MET A 64 4.70 -2.92 9.46
N VAL A 65 4.23 -2.22 8.44
CA VAL A 65 4.71 -0.88 8.05
C VAL A 65 4.38 0.15 9.13
N GLU A 66 3.13 0.20 9.59
CA GLU A 66 2.68 1.09 10.66
C GLU A 66 3.44 0.86 11.97
N ARG A 67 3.75 -0.41 12.28
CA ARG A 67 4.61 -0.73 13.44
C ARG A 67 6.03 -0.17 13.27
N SER A 68 6.56 -0.14 12.06
CA SER A 68 7.91 0.33 11.77
C SER A 68 8.03 1.87 11.78
N LEU A 69 6.89 2.57 11.73
CA LEU A 69 6.78 4.03 11.85
C LEU A 69 6.68 4.53 13.30
N ARG A 70 6.45 3.63 14.27
CA ARG A 70 6.31 3.98 15.70
C ARG A 70 7.64 3.96 16.46
#